data_AF-A0AAP8T642-F1
#
_entry.id   AF-A0AAP8T642-F1
#
_cell.length_a   1.000
_cell.length_b   1.000
_cell.length_c   1.000
_cell.angle_alpha   90.00
_cell.angle_beta   90.00
_cell.angle_gamma   90.00
#
_symmetry.space_group_name_H-M   'P 1'
#
loop_
_entity.id
_entity.type
_entity.pdbx_description
1 polymer ?
#
loop_
_entity_poly.entity_id
_entity_poly.type
_entity_poly.pdbx_seq_one_letter_code
_entity_poly.pdbx_strand_id
1 'polypeptide(L)'
;MPAPTPVTAQLTPSSDKKPAEAAVDHFQITDIPGVMRKMGWKESARIMQRWFDGAPFVMSSSEKRGRLAVDKITQEKLFDDLDFEWLTSSSPHTGETIKELIAKAASPSQYNELIGRQKGLTQLAPGLLQFMTCMRTLGVLDEANQDLARGAHDYSALSARMLESATQYNFRSIGITTSEKKNNPLDDVYGTLGGFVIKFAVTKFSTTPKTKKMAATLTIEEIGCYVRDTYEFLNEDGSDQLLGYWNHDGVVRPSIFAYLTSPETYESEGKVYFKVTNDSYNNYRSKLGKGGDLFVYSTVKKIPVSIHHRFTSADFAEFSQRSAKAMP
;
A
#
# COMPACT_ATOMS: atom_id res chain seq x y z
N MET A 1 -46.14 -4.71 -78.55
CA MET A 1 -45.15 -4.73 -77.45
C MET A 1 -43.79 -5.13 -78.00
N PRO A 2 -42.84 -4.20 -78.03
CA PRO A 2 -41.41 -4.50 -77.98
C PRO A 2 -40.75 -3.82 -76.75
N ALA A 3 -39.90 -4.56 -76.04
CA ALA A 3 -39.22 -4.11 -74.83
C ALA A 3 -38.13 -3.06 -75.12
N PRO A 4 -37.90 -2.06 -74.25
CA PRO A 4 -36.75 -1.18 -74.35
C PRO A 4 -35.45 -1.87 -73.89
N THR A 5 -34.40 -1.62 -74.65
CA THR A 5 -33.03 -2.15 -74.55
C THR A 5 -32.36 -1.79 -73.20
N PRO A 6 -31.63 -2.71 -72.54
CA PRO A 6 -30.85 -2.36 -71.36
C PRO A 6 -29.61 -1.54 -71.76
N VAL A 7 -29.40 -0.41 -71.07
CA VAL A 7 -28.17 0.38 -71.15
C VAL A 7 -27.17 -0.22 -70.18
N THR A 8 -26.17 -0.92 -70.71
CA THR A 8 -25.03 -1.42 -69.94
C THR A 8 -24.03 -0.29 -69.71
N ALA A 9 -23.96 0.22 -68.48
CA ALA A 9 -22.84 1.06 -68.06
C ALA A 9 -21.66 0.16 -67.69
N GLN A 10 -20.59 0.22 -68.49
CA GLN A 10 -19.29 -0.35 -68.11
C GLN A 10 -18.69 0.51 -67.00
N LEU A 11 -18.68 0.00 -65.78
CA LEU A 11 -17.80 0.51 -64.73
C LEU A 11 -16.55 -0.38 -64.70
N THR A 12 -15.45 0.16 -65.23
CA THR A 12 -14.10 -0.40 -65.08
C THR A 12 -13.76 -0.60 -63.61
N PRO A 13 -13.16 -1.73 -63.21
CA PRO A 13 -12.71 -1.92 -61.84
C PRO A 13 -11.57 -0.93 -61.56
N SER A 14 -11.72 -0.10 -60.53
CA SER A 14 -10.61 0.71 -60.02
C SER A 14 -9.55 -0.22 -59.42
N SER A 15 -8.53 -0.49 -60.24
CA SER A 15 -7.27 -1.10 -59.82
C SER A 15 -6.46 -0.09 -59.02
N ASP A 16 -6.87 0.16 -57.78
CA ASP A 16 -6.05 0.82 -56.77
C ASP A 16 -6.53 0.40 -55.38
N LYS A 17 -6.32 -0.88 -55.04
CA LYS A 17 -6.30 -1.32 -53.65
C LYS A 17 -4.87 -1.21 -53.13
N LYS A 18 -4.40 0.01 -52.89
CA LYS A 18 -3.37 0.16 -51.85
C LYS A 18 -4.03 -0.28 -50.54
N PRO A 19 -3.45 -1.25 -49.81
CA PRO A 19 -3.91 -1.50 -48.45
C PRO A 19 -3.77 -0.17 -47.72
N ALA A 20 -4.89 0.38 -47.23
CA ALA A 20 -4.78 1.31 -46.14
C ALA A 20 -4.18 0.47 -45.00
N GLU A 21 -2.92 0.72 -44.66
CA GLU A 21 -2.40 0.37 -43.34
C GLU A 21 -3.22 1.20 -42.35
N ALA A 22 -4.41 0.70 -42.01
CA ALA A 22 -5.05 1.06 -40.78
C ALA A 22 -4.09 0.52 -39.71
N ALA A 23 -3.31 1.41 -39.10
CA ALA A 23 -2.68 1.11 -37.82
C ALA A 23 -3.82 0.70 -36.90
N VAL A 24 -3.97 -0.62 -36.69
CA VAL A 24 -4.89 -1.11 -35.67
C VAL A 24 -4.32 -0.55 -34.38
N ASP A 25 -5.05 0.38 -33.77
CA ASP A 25 -4.70 1.02 -32.51
C ASP A 25 -4.75 -0.03 -31.40
N HIS A 26 -3.72 -0.87 -31.35
CA HIS A 26 -3.58 -1.97 -30.41
C HIS A 26 -3.13 -1.41 -29.08
N PHE A 27 -4.05 -1.42 -28.11
CA PHE A 27 -3.77 -1.05 -26.74
C PHE A 27 -2.54 -1.79 -26.18
N GLN A 28 -1.56 -1.04 -25.69
CA GLN A 28 -0.35 -1.54 -25.04
C GLN A 28 -0.37 -1.20 -23.55
N ILE A 29 0.35 -1.97 -22.74
CA ILE A 29 0.48 -1.64 -21.31
C ILE A 29 1.14 -0.28 -21.06
N THR A 30 1.94 0.21 -22.00
CA THR A 30 2.55 1.55 -21.93
C THR A 30 1.53 2.68 -22.10
N ASP A 31 0.32 2.38 -22.55
CA ASP A 31 -0.78 3.35 -22.67
C ASP A 31 -1.52 3.54 -21.34
N ILE A 32 -1.39 2.58 -20.41
CA ILE A 32 -2.06 2.56 -19.10
C ILE A 32 -1.83 3.85 -18.29
N PRO A 33 -0.61 4.40 -18.15
CA PRO A 33 -0.41 5.68 -17.47
C PRO A 33 -1.20 6.82 -18.12
N GLY A 34 -1.34 6.83 -19.45
CA GLY A 34 -2.16 7.81 -20.18
C GLY A 34 -3.65 7.66 -19.86
N VAL A 35 -4.15 6.43 -19.84
CA VAL A 35 -5.53 6.09 -19.46
C VAL A 35 -5.82 6.48 -18.01
N MET A 36 -4.93 6.15 -17.08
CA MET A 36 -5.06 6.52 -15.67
C MET A 36 -5.17 8.05 -15.50
N ARG A 37 -4.36 8.84 -16.23
CA ARG A 37 -4.49 10.31 -16.23
C ARG A 37 -5.85 10.77 -16.76
N LYS A 38 -6.37 10.16 -17.83
CA LYS A 38 -7.72 10.44 -18.38
C LYS A 38 -8.83 10.13 -17.38
N MET A 39 -8.65 9.10 -16.54
CA MET A 39 -9.57 8.74 -15.44
C MET A 39 -9.42 9.64 -14.20
N GLY A 40 -8.45 10.54 -14.17
CA GLY A 40 -8.13 11.37 -13.01
C GLY A 40 -7.32 10.65 -11.93
N TRP A 41 -6.78 9.47 -12.21
CA TRP A 41 -5.96 8.67 -11.29
C TRP A 41 -4.50 9.15 -11.34
N LYS A 42 -4.22 10.21 -10.59
CA LYS A 42 -2.95 10.95 -10.68
C LYS A 42 -1.78 10.17 -10.09
N GLU A 43 -1.92 9.64 -8.88
CA GLU A 43 -0.83 8.93 -8.20
C GLU A 43 -0.61 7.55 -8.83
N SER A 44 -1.69 6.90 -9.27
CA SER A 44 -1.63 5.62 -9.97
C SER A 44 -0.85 5.77 -11.28
N ALA A 45 -1.16 6.81 -12.07
CA ALA A 45 -0.39 7.11 -13.28
C ALA A 45 1.07 7.45 -12.97
N ARG A 46 1.33 8.18 -11.88
CA ARG A 46 2.68 8.62 -11.49
C ARG A 46 3.55 7.44 -11.10
N ILE A 47 3.06 6.55 -10.25
CA ILE A 47 3.82 5.37 -9.81
C ILE A 47 4.00 4.36 -10.96
N MET A 48 2.98 4.17 -11.80
CA MET A 48 3.08 3.30 -12.97
C MET A 48 4.13 3.82 -13.96
N GLN A 49 4.11 5.11 -14.26
CA GLN A 49 5.13 5.75 -15.11
C GLN A 49 6.52 5.61 -14.49
N ARG A 50 6.65 5.84 -13.18
CA ARG A 50 7.91 5.70 -12.45
C ARG A 50 8.46 4.27 -12.47
N TRP A 51 7.58 3.27 -12.46
CA TRP A 51 7.95 1.86 -12.65
C TRP A 51 8.49 1.66 -14.08
N PHE A 52 7.75 2.08 -15.11
CA PHE A 52 8.12 1.92 -16.53
C PHE A 52 9.44 2.59 -16.90
N ASP A 53 9.74 3.76 -16.31
CA ASP A 53 10.96 4.53 -16.55
C ASP A 53 12.14 4.05 -15.71
N GLY A 54 11.88 3.23 -14.68
CA GLY A 54 12.89 2.72 -13.76
C GLY A 54 13.88 1.75 -14.40
N ALA A 55 15.10 1.73 -13.85
CA ALA A 55 16.08 0.68 -14.14
C ALA A 55 15.48 -0.70 -13.77
N PRO A 56 15.87 -1.78 -14.48
CA PRO A 56 15.27 -3.08 -14.28
C PRO A 56 15.61 -3.60 -12.88
N PHE A 57 14.59 -3.80 -12.07
CA PHE A 57 14.72 -4.31 -10.71
C PHE A 57 13.50 -5.17 -10.39
N VAL A 58 13.76 -6.38 -9.90
CA VAL A 58 12.77 -7.33 -9.43
C VAL A 58 12.93 -7.45 -7.93
N MET A 59 11.86 -7.15 -7.20
CA MET A 59 11.84 -7.29 -5.75
C MET A 59 11.84 -8.77 -5.35
N SER A 60 12.64 -9.13 -4.36
CA SER A 60 12.60 -10.47 -3.77
C SER A 60 11.40 -10.62 -2.84
N SER A 61 10.96 -11.85 -2.63
CA SER A 61 9.90 -12.16 -1.65
C SER A 61 10.24 -11.72 -0.22
N SER A 62 11.52 -11.66 0.13
CA SER A 62 11.99 -11.14 1.42
C SER A 62 11.72 -9.64 1.55
N GLU A 63 12.07 -8.89 0.50
CA GLU A 63 11.86 -7.45 0.40
C GLU A 63 10.36 -7.09 0.41
N LYS A 64 9.54 -7.81 -0.37
CA LYS A 64 8.08 -7.61 -0.40
C LYS A 64 7.47 -7.75 0.99
N ARG A 65 7.87 -8.80 1.72
CA ARG A 65 7.45 -9.04 3.12
C ARG A 65 8.05 -8.09 4.16
N GLY A 66 8.83 -7.10 3.74
CA GLY A 66 9.40 -6.08 4.64
C GLY A 66 10.50 -6.61 5.54
N ARG A 67 11.22 -7.65 5.10
CA ARG A 67 12.35 -8.23 5.84
C ARG A 67 13.69 -7.61 5.47
N LEU A 68 13.71 -6.69 4.51
CA LEU A 68 14.89 -5.89 4.21
C LEU A 68 14.97 -4.72 5.21
N ALA A 69 16.14 -4.52 5.79
CA ALA A 69 16.39 -3.36 6.64
C ALA A 69 16.24 -2.07 5.82
N VAL A 70 15.59 -1.06 6.42
CA VAL A 70 15.18 0.17 5.72
C VAL A 70 16.39 0.97 5.19
N ASP A 71 17.55 0.87 5.85
CA ASP A 71 18.83 1.50 5.44
C ASP A 71 19.42 0.88 4.18
N LYS A 72 18.96 -0.31 3.76
CA LYS A 72 19.39 -0.98 2.52
C LYS A 72 18.55 -0.61 1.31
N ILE A 73 17.46 0.14 1.49
CA ILE A 73 16.64 0.61 0.39
C ILE A 73 17.24 1.90 -0.18
N THR A 74 17.72 1.82 -1.42
CA THR A 74 18.32 2.94 -2.14
C THR A 74 17.25 3.85 -2.76
N GLN A 75 17.58 5.13 -3.00
CA GLN A 75 16.60 6.14 -3.43
C GLN A 75 15.97 5.81 -4.78
N GLU A 76 16.71 5.18 -5.69
CA GLU A 76 16.20 4.76 -6.99
C GLU A 76 15.14 3.65 -6.91
N LYS A 77 14.99 2.99 -5.76
CA LYS A 77 13.94 2.00 -5.49
C LYS A 77 12.78 2.57 -4.66
N LEU A 78 12.87 3.83 -4.26
CA LEU A 78 11.87 4.47 -3.41
C LEU A 78 10.84 5.26 -4.22
N PHE A 79 9.61 5.18 -3.72
CA PHE A 79 8.51 6.08 -4.00
C PHE A 79 7.98 6.54 -2.64
N ASP A 80 8.67 7.51 -2.02
CA ASP A 80 8.50 7.88 -0.61
C ASP A 80 7.95 9.31 -0.40
N ASP A 81 7.36 9.88 -1.45
CA ASP A 81 6.78 11.22 -1.48
C ASP A 81 5.24 11.20 -1.62
N LEU A 82 4.60 10.03 -1.49
CA LEU A 82 3.14 9.90 -1.58
C LEU A 82 2.48 10.68 -0.43
N ASP A 83 1.61 11.63 -0.72
CA ASP A 83 0.94 12.38 0.34
C ASP A 83 -0.03 11.45 1.11
N PHE A 84 0.07 11.40 2.44
CA PHE A 84 -0.88 10.63 3.24
C PHE A 84 -2.31 11.14 3.09
N GLU A 85 -2.52 12.46 3.02
CA GLU A 85 -3.86 13.03 2.97
C GLU A 85 -4.59 12.66 1.66
N TRP A 86 -3.84 12.40 0.59
CA TRP A 86 -4.37 11.95 -0.69
C TRP A 86 -5.23 10.68 -0.57
N LEU A 87 -4.91 9.77 0.36
CA LEU A 87 -5.72 8.56 0.61
C LEU A 87 -7.18 8.90 0.94
N THR A 88 -7.39 9.99 1.67
CA THR A 88 -8.72 10.39 2.13
C THR A 88 -9.47 11.25 1.13
N SER A 89 -8.74 12.00 0.29
CA SER A 89 -9.36 12.84 -0.76
C SER A 89 -9.66 12.06 -2.05
N SER A 90 -8.86 11.04 -2.37
CA SER A 90 -8.89 10.37 -3.67
C SER A 90 -9.67 9.07 -3.67
N SER A 91 -10.11 8.60 -2.50
CA SER A 91 -11.00 7.45 -2.35
C SER A 91 -11.94 7.70 -1.16
N PRO A 92 -13.22 8.04 -1.39
CA PRO A 92 -14.18 8.22 -0.29
C PRO A 92 -14.33 6.96 0.57
N HIS A 93 -14.33 5.78 -0.07
CA HIS A 93 -14.46 4.49 0.63
C HIS A 93 -13.25 4.18 1.51
N THR A 94 -12.04 4.28 0.94
CA THR A 94 -10.81 4.05 1.71
C THR A 94 -10.63 5.13 2.77
N GLY A 95 -10.98 6.38 2.44
CA GLY A 95 -10.90 7.53 3.32
C GLY A 95 -11.68 7.35 4.61
N GLU A 96 -12.91 6.82 4.57
CA GLU A 96 -13.69 6.53 5.79
C GLU A 96 -13.01 5.45 6.66
N THR A 97 -12.51 4.39 6.04
CA THR A 97 -11.77 3.32 6.76
C THR A 97 -10.53 3.88 7.47
N ILE A 98 -9.78 4.77 6.79
CA ILE A 98 -8.60 5.43 7.36
C ILE A 98 -9.00 6.38 8.50
N LYS A 99 -10.07 7.17 8.35
CA LYS A 99 -10.56 8.07 9.41
C LYS A 99 -10.97 7.30 10.66
N GLU A 100 -11.73 6.22 10.52
CA GLU A 100 -12.12 5.36 11.63
C GLU A 100 -10.91 4.77 12.34
N LEU A 101 -9.93 4.31 11.57
CA LEU A 101 -8.71 3.74 12.13
C LEU A 101 -7.88 4.79 12.89
N ILE A 102 -7.75 6.00 12.34
CA ILE A 102 -7.10 7.12 13.03
C ILE A 102 -7.83 7.48 14.32
N ALA A 103 -9.17 7.51 14.31
CA ALA A 103 -9.96 7.79 15.51
C ALA A 103 -9.73 6.73 16.61
N LYS A 104 -9.63 5.45 16.25
CA LYS A 104 -9.25 4.37 17.18
C LYS A 104 -7.85 4.58 17.72
N ALA A 105 -6.88 4.90 16.86
CA ALA A 105 -5.49 5.14 17.26
C ALA A 105 -5.36 6.34 18.22
N ALA A 106 -6.12 7.40 17.97
CA ALA A 106 -6.09 8.63 18.75
C ALA A 106 -6.86 8.56 20.08
N SER A 107 -7.61 7.48 20.33
CA SER A 107 -8.41 7.34 21.56
C SER A 107 -7.53 7.45 22.82
N PRO A 108 -7.78 8.44 23.72
CA PRO A 108 -6.91 8.78 24.85
C PRO A 108 -7.14 7.82 26.03
N SER A 109 -6.88 6.53 25.82
CA SER A 109 -7.16 5.48 26.80
C SER A 109 -5.96 4.56 26.98
N GLN A 110 -5.67 4.23 28.25
CA GLN A 110 -4.68 3.18 28.55
C GLN A 110 -5.12 1.78 28.10
N TYR A 111 -6.39 1.61 27.69
CA TYR A 111 -6.97 0.40 27.11
C TYR A 111 -7.16 0.51 25.59
N ASN A 112 -6.40 1.39 24.94
CA ASN A 112 -6.40 1.52 23.48
C ASN A 112 -5.92 0.20 22.84
N GLU A 113 -6.68 -0.34 21.88
CA GLU A 113 -6.36 -1.62 21.23
C GLU A 113 -5.07 -1.60 20.40
N LEU A 114 -4.63 -0.42 19.96
CA LEU A 114 -3.45 -0.25 19.12
C LEU A 114 -2.18 -0.06 19.96
N ILE A 115 -2.23 0.61 21.11
CA ILE A 115 -1.03 1.00 21.89
C ILE A 115 -1.21 0.88 23.41
N GLY A 116 -2.28 0.27 23.88
CA GLY A 116 -2.62 0.17 25.29
C GLY A 116 -2.77 -1.25 25.80
N ARG A 117 -3.78 -1.43 26.66
CA ARG A 117 -4.09 -2.70 27.31
C ARG A 117 -5.33 -3.35 26.72
N GLN A 118 -5.37 -4.67 26.80
CA GLN A 118 -6.48 -5.49 26.36
C GLN A 118 -7.00 -6.38 27.49
N LYS A 119 -8.22 -6.89 27.33
CA LYS A 119 -8.79 -7.92 28.21
C LYS A 119 -8.39 -9.30 27.70
N GLY A 120 -8.12 -10.25 28.60
CA GLY A 120 -7.84 -11.64 28.25
C GLY A 120 -6.70 -12.23 29.07
N LEU A 121 -6.04 -13.25 28.53
CA LEU A 121 -4.92 -13.95 29.17
C LEU A 121 -3.65 -13.09 29.29
N THR A 122 -3.53 -12.04 28.48
CA THR A 122 -2.42 -11.08 28.48
C THR A 122 -2.99 -9.67 28.49
N GLN A 123 -2.38 -8.75 29.24
CA GLN A 123 -2.87 -7.38 29.36
C GLN A 123 -2.22 -6.43 28.38
N LEU A 124 -0.98 -6.67 27.91
CA LEU A 124 -0.34 -5.78 26.94
C LEU A 124 -0.91 -6.04 25.56
N ALA A 125 -1.52 -5.03 24.93
CA ALA A 125 -1.86 -5.14 23.52
C ALA A 125 -0.57 -5.32 22.69
N PRO A 126 -0.62 -6.00 21.53
CA PRO A 126 0.56 -6.23 20.70
C PRO A 126 1.37 -4.96 20.41
N GLY A 127 0.69 -3.81 20.21
CA GLY A 127 1.41 -2.58 19.94
C GLY A 127 2.05 -1.92 21.17
N LEU A 128 1.46 -2.05 22.36
CA LEU A 128 2.17 -1.62 23.59
C LEU A 128 3.40 -2.49 23.85
N LEU A 129 3.28 -3.81 23.64
CA LEU A 129 4.41 -4.72 23.72
C LEU A 129 5.53 -4.33 22.73
N GLN A 130 5.16 -4.05 21.47
CA GLN A 130 6.12 -3.62 20.45
C GLN A 130 6.76 -2.27 20.83
N PHE A 131 5.99 -1.32 21.33
CA PHE A 131 6.56 -0.03 21.73
C PHE A 131 7.48 -0.15 22.96
N MET A 132 7.18 -1.04 23.89
CA MET A 132 8.12 -1.39 24.96
C MET A 132 9.42 -1.99 24.42
N THR A 133 9.37 -2.82 23.36
CA THR A 133 10.57 -3.28 22.64
C THR A 133 11.35 -2.11 22.04
N CYS A 134 10.67 -1.15 21.39
CA CYS A 134 11.31 0.07 20.88
C CYS A 134 11.99 0.85 22.03
N MET A 135 11.29 1.07 23.14
CA MET A 135 11.87 1.76 24.31
C MET A 135 13.07 1.02 24.90
N ARG A 136 13.09 -0.32 24.88
CA ARG A 136 14.26 -1.12 25.28
C ARG A 136 15.45 -0.84 24.35
N THR A 137 15.25 -0.88 23.03
CA THR A 137 16.29 -0.57 22.03
C THR A 137 16.81 0.86 22.16
N LEU A 138 15.94 1.81 22.53
CA LEU A 138 16.29 3.21 22.77
C LEU A 138 16.98 3.46 24.13
N GLY A 139 17.13 2.45 24.98
CA GLY A 139 17.68 2.59 26.33
C GLY A 139 16.76 3.33 27.31
N VAL A 140 15.48 3.47 26.98
CA VAL A 140 14.47 4.13 27.82
C VAL A 140 13.84 3.16 28.83
N LEU A 141 13.65 1.90 28.44
CA LEU A 141 13.08 0.86 29.30
C LEU A 141 14.19 0.13 30.07
N ASP A 142 14.15 0.21 31.40
CA ASP A 142 15.02 -0.55 32.30
C ASP A 142 14.25 -1.76 32.83
N GLU A 143 14.47 -2.90 32.17
CA GLU A 143 13.76 -4.13 32.47
C GLU A 143 14.22 -4.76 33.79
N ALA A 144 15.52 -4.69 34.09
CA ALA A 144 16.10 -5.26 35.30
C ALA A 144 15.53 -4.59 36.55
N ASN A 145 15.40 -3.26 36.50
CA ASN A 145 14.83 -2.50 37.59
C ASN A 145 13.31 -2.32 37.49
N GLN A 146 12.65 -2.83 36.44
CA GLN A 146 11.22 -2.59 36.19
C GLN A 146 10.87 -1.09 36.26
N ASP A 147 11.57 -0.29 35.47
CA ASP A 147 11.49 1.16 35.49
C ASP A 147 11.69 1.78 34.09
N LEU A 148 11.56 3.10 34.01
CA LEU A 148 11.83 3.89 32.81
C LEU A 148 12.84 5.01 33.11
N ALA A 149 13.80 5.21 32.22
CA ALA A 149 14.66 6.39 32.25
C ALA A 149 13.81 7.65 32.05
N ARG A 150 14.07 8.71 32.82
CA ARG A 150 13.38 10.00 32.66
C ARG A 150 13.77 10.62 31.32
N GLY A 151 12.80 11.10 30.54
CA GLY A 151 13.09 11.80 29.31
C GLY A 151 11.86 12.38 28.62
N ALA A 152 12.12 13.32 27.72
CA ALA A 152 11.21 13.72 26.66
C ALA A 152 11.87 13.35 25.34
N HIS A 153 11.11 12.72 24.44
CA HIS A 153 11.62 12.15 23.20
C HIS A 153 10.78 12.63 22.03
N ASP A 154 11.41 13.29 21.07
CA ASP A 154 10.78 13.86 19.88
C ASP A 154 11.38 13.28 18.61
N TYR A 155 10.56 12.51 17.90
CA TYR A 155 10.83 11.88 16.61
C TYR A 155 9.93 12.44 15.49
N SER A 156 9.24 13.56 15.73
CA SER A 156 8.24 14.12 14.80
C SER A 156 8.82 14.66 13.48
N ALA A 157 10.15 14.80 13.40
CA ALA A 157 10.87 15.17 12.19
C ALA A 157 11.31 13.96 11.34
N LEU A 158 11.15 12.73 11.85
CA LEU A 158 11.55 11.52 11.15
C LEU A 158 10.58 11.20 9.99
N SER A 159 11.14 10.66 8.90
CA SER A 159 10.36 10.09 7.80
C SER A 159 9.69 8.78 8.23
N ALA A 160 8.68 8.34 7.46
CA ALA A 160 8.00 7.06 7.65
C ALA A 160 9.00 5.88 7.78
N ARG A 161 10.02 5.87 6.93
CA ARG A 161 11.11 4.89 6.92
C ARG A 161 11.92 4.89 8.22
N MET A 162 12.29 6.07 8.72
CA MET A 162 13.06 6.18 9.95
C MET A 162 12.19 5.81 11.17
N LEU A 163 10.90 6.16 11.16
CA LEU A 163 9.93 5.77 12.19
C LEU A 163 9.69 4.25 12.19
N GLU A 164 9.69 3.59 11.03
CA GLU A 164 9.58 2.14 10.91
C GLU A 164 10.65 1.41 11.73
N SER A 165 11.87 1.95 11.73
CA SER A 165 12.98 1.36 12.49
C SER A 165 13.01 1.81 13.96
N ALA A 166 12.56 3.03 14.26
CA ALA A 166 12.71 3.63 15.58
C ALA A 166 11.55 3.32 16.55
N THR A 167 10.31 3.61 16.15
CA THR A 167 9.17 3.71 17.08
C THR A 167 7.85 3.16 16.53
N GLN A 168 7.90 2.42 15.41
CA GLN A 168 6.72 1.72 14.89
C GLN A 168 6.22 0.69 15.90
N TYR A 169 4.93 0.78 16.20
CA TYR A 169 4.31 -0.03 17.25
C TYR A 169 3.13 -0.85 16.74
N ASN A 170 2.41 -0.41 15.70
CA ASN A 170 1.28 -1.18 15.17
C ASN A 170 1.09 -1.01 13.66
N PHE A 171 0.31 -1.90 13.06
CA PHE A 171 -0.09 -1.80 11.67
C PHE A 171 -1.49 -2.39 11.43
N ARG A 172 -2.12 -1.98 10.33
CA ARG A 172 -3.37 -2.54 9.82
C ARG A 172 -3.30 -2.69 8.31
N SER A 173 -3.73 -3.84 7.83
CA SER A 173 -3.92 -4.10 6.42
C SER A 173 -5.27 -3.54 5.94
N ILE A 174 -5.29 -2.95 4.76
CA ILE A 174 -6.47 -2.37 4.11
C ILE A 174 -6.61 -3.00 2.73
N GLY A 175 -7.82 -3.43 2.35
CA GLY A 175 -8.06 -3.91 0.98
C GLY A 175 -7.48 -5.30 0.67
N ILE A 176 -7.18 -6.11 1.68
CA ILE A 176 -6.49 -7.40 1.50
C ILE A 176 -7.48 -8.58 1.46
N THR A 177 -8.56 -8.53 2.25
CA THR A 177 -9.53 -9.63 2.30
C THR A 177 -10.36 -9.71 1.00
N THR A 178 -10.90 -10.88 0.70
CA THR A 178 -11.76 -11.08 -0.49
C THR A 178 -12.96 -10.13 -0.51
N SER A 179 -13.56 -9.87 0.66
CA SER A 179 -14.70 -8.95 0.78
C SER A 179 -14.29 -7.50 0.50
N GLU A 180 -13.16 -7.05 1.09
CA GLU A 180 -12.65 -5.70 0.85
C GLU A 180 -12.24 -5.52 -0.62
N LYS A 181 -11.52 -6.48 -1.22
CA LYS A 181 -11.14 -6.41 -2.64
C LYS A 181 -12.34 -6.29 -3.56
N LYS A 182 -13.43 -7.02 -3.26
CA LYS A 182 -14.67 -6.97 -4.05
C LYS A 182 -15.34 -5.60 -3.98
N ASN A 183 -15.38 -4.99 -2.80
CA ASN A 183 -16.10 -3.74 -2.55
C ASN A 183 -15.24 -2.48 -2.75
N ASN A 184 -13.90 -2.63 -2.81
CA ASN A 184 -12.99 -1.51 -3.03
C ASN A 184 -13.28 -0.91 -4.42
N PRO A 185 -13.59 0.38 -4.55
CA PRO A 185 -13.76 1.00 -5.87
C PRO A 185 -12.50 0.88 -6.75
N LEU A 186 -12.69 0.90 -8.07
CA LEU A 186 -11.61 1.18 -9.00
C LEU A 186 -11.37 2.69 -8.98
N ASP A 187 -10.38 3.13 -8.22
CA ASP A 187 -10.00 4.54 -8.09
C ASP A 187 -8.47 4.72 -8.03
N ASP A 188 -8.03 5.97 -7.84
CA ASP A 188 -6.60 6.31 -7.81
C ASP A 188 -5.87 5.57 -6.68
N VAL A 189 -6.52 5.38 -5.52
CA VAL A 189 -5.94 4.66 -4.38
C VAL A 189 -5.76 3.19 -4.70
N TYR A 190 -6.79 2.56 -5.26
CA TYR A 190 -6.71 1.16 -5.70
C TYR A 190 -5.64 0.95 -6.78
N GLY A 191 -5.54 1.85 -7.76
CA GLY A 191 -4.54 1.72 -8.83
C GLY A 191 -3.10 1.94 -8.35
N THR A 192 -2.90 2.72 -7.29
CA THR A 192 -1.57 2.99 -6.71
C THR A 192 -1.12 1.91 -5.73
N LEU A 193 -2.04 1.43 -4.88
CA LEU A 193 -1.70 0.63 -3.70
C LEU A 193 -2.41 -0.74 -3.65
N GLY A 194 -3.44 -0.97 -4.47
CA GLY A 194 -4.25 -2.18 -4.41
C GLY A 194 -4.79 -2.45 -2.99
N GLY A 195 -4.16 -3.40 -2.30
CA GLY A 195 -4.31 -3.56 -0.85
C GLY A 195 -2.97 -3.31 -0.18
N PHE A 196 -2.97 -2.54 0.91
CA PHE A 196 -1.76 -1.95 1.49
C PHE A 196 -1.77 -2.02 3.02
N VAL A 197 -0.68 -1.53 3.63
CA VAL A 197 -0.53 -1.48 5.08
C VAL A 197 -0.42 -0.05 5.57
N ILE A 198 -1.26 0.31 6.55
CA ILE A 198 -1.10 1.49 7.37
C ILE A 198 -0.30 1.11 8.61
N LYS A 199 0.72 1.89 8.93
CA LYS A 199 1.57 1.73 10.10
C LYS A 199 1.41 2.92 11.05
N PHE A 200 1.60 2.63 12.32
CA PHE A 200 1.58 3.59 13.41
C PHE A 200 2.92 3.59 14.14
N ALA A 201 3.41 4.79 14.44
CA ALA A 201 4.61 5.01 15.24
C ALA A 201 4.33 6.06 16.32
N VAL A 202 5.03 5.98 17.44
CA VAL A 202 5.02 7.07 18.43
C VAL A 202 6.02 8.12 17.98
N THR A 203 5.59 9.36 17.80
CA THR A 203 6.45 10.46 17.35
C THR A 203 6.85 11.38 18.50
N LYS A 204 6.03 11.52 19.54
CA LYS A 204 6.41 12.25 20.76
C LYS A 204 5.92 11.55 22.01
N PHE A 205 6.82 11.38 22.97
CA PHE A 205 6.48 10.82 24.27
C PHE A 205 7.43 11.28 25.37
N SER A 206 6.96 11.18 26.60
CA SER A 206 7.73 11.45 27.80
C SER A 206 7.59 10.32 28.81
N THR A 207 8.64 10.12 29.60
CA THR A 207 8.72 9.06 30.60
C THR A 207 9.13 9.62 31.96
N THR A 208 8.61 9.02 33.03
CA THR A 208 8.99 9.34 34.40
C THR A 208 9.27 8.04 35.16
N PRO A 209 10.41 7.95 35.87
CA PRO A 209 10.75 6.78 36.66
C PRO A 209 9.79 6.59 37.82
N LYS A 210 9.69 5.36 38.31
CA LYS A 210 8.94 5.04 39.51
C LYS A 210 9.54 5.70 40.73
N THR A 211 8.69 5.94 41.71
CA THR A 211 9.09 6.35 43.05
C THR A 211 8.50 5.38 44.06
N LYS A 212 8.81 5.54 45.35
CA LYS A 212 8.19 4.72 46.42
C LYS A 212 6.65 4.75 46.40
N LYS A 213 6.03 5.79 45.84
CA LYS A 213 4.57 6.01 45.85
C LYS A 213 3.93 5.96 44.45
N MET A 214 4.72 5.93 43.38
CA MET A 214 4.21 6.05 42.01
C MET A 214 4.90 5.04 41.10
N ALA A 215 4.11 4.36 40.28
CA ALA A 215 4.62 3.55 39.18
C ALA A 215 5.39 4.40 38.15
N ALA A 216 6.26 3.76 37.37
CA ALA A 216 6.86 4.38 36.19
C ALA A 216 5.74 4.73 35.20
N THR A 217 5.87 5.88 34.53
CA THR A 217 4.83 6.37 33.63
C THR A 217 5.37 6.69 32.25
N LEU A 218 4.57 6.37 31.23
CA LEU A 218 4.75 6.79 29.85
C LEU A 218 3.56 7.67 29.46
N THR A 219 3.85 8.84 28.91
CA THR A 219 2.86 9.73 28.28
C THR A 219 3.18 9.83 26.80
N ILE A 220 2.24 9.40 25.95
CA ILE A 220 2.33 9.53 24.50
C ILE A 220 1.54 10.80 24.12
N GLU A 221 2.23 11.70 23.44
CA GLU A 221 1.77 13.06 23.14
C GLU A 221 1.44 13.22 21.64
N GLU A 222 2.10 12.45 20.78
CA GLU A 222 1.86 12.45 19.34
C GLU A 222 2.15 11.06 18.76
N ILE A 223 1.29 10.61 17.85
CA ILE A 223 1.53 9.44 17.00
C ILE A 223 1.62 9.86 15.53
N GLY A 224 2.39 9.11 14.76
CA GLY A 224 2.47 9.18 13.31
C GLY A 224 1.71 8.03 12.66
N CYS A 225 1.00 8.33 11.57
CA CYS A 225 0.32 7.36 10.71
C CYS A 225 0.85 7.48 9.28
N TYR A 226 1.23 6.37 8.65
CA TYR A 226 1.82 6.36 7.31
C TYR A 226 1.55 5.04 6.56
N VAL A 227 1.63 5.07 5.23
CA VAL A 227 1.57 3.89 4.37
C VAL A 227 2.95 3.26 4.24
N ARG A 228 2.98 1.94 4.22
CA ARG A 228 4.09 1.15 3.69
C ARG A 228 3.52 0.12 2.73
N ASP A 229 4.03 0.11 1.50
CA ASP A 229 3.62 -0.85 0.48
C ASP A 229 4.75 -1.15 -0.51
N THR A 230 4.47 -1.97 -1.52
CA THR A 230 5.38 -2.28 -2.62
C THR A 230 4.64 -2.25 -3.95
N TYR A 231 5.23 -1.63 -4.97
CA TYR A 231 4.69 -1.60 -6.32
C TYR A 231 5.48 -2.56 -7.20
N GLU A 232 4.90 -3.74 -7.46
CA GLU A 232 5.59 -4.88 -8.03
C GLU A 232 4.65 -5.77 -8.84
N PHE A 233 5.22 -6.60 -9.71
CA PHE A 233 4.49 -7.53 -10.58
C PHE A 233 5.08 -8.95 -10.48
N LEU A 234 5.11 -9.50 -9.27
CA LEU A 234 5.65 -10.83 -8.96
C LEU A 234 4.60 -11.93 -9.01
N ASN A 235 4.99 -13.10 -9.55
CA ASN A 235 4.18 -14.32 -9.55
C ASN A 235 4.61 -15.24 -8.40
N GLU A 236 4.54 -14.76 -7.14
CA GLU A 236 5.11 -15.46 -5.98
C GLU A 236 4.49 -16.83 -5.67
N ASP A 237 3.21 -17.02 -6.00
CA ASP A 237 2.50 -18.29 -5.87
C ASP A 237 2.56 -19.14 -7.15
N GLY A 238 3.36 -18.71 -8.13
CA GLY A 238 3.45 -19.32 -9.46
C GLY A 238 2.29 -18.96 -10.39
N SER A 239 1.36 -18.10 -9.96
CA SER A 239 0.24 -17.62 -10.78
C SER A 239 0.57 -16.28 -11.42
N ASP A 240 0.32 -16.16 -12.72
CA ASP A 240 0.29 -14.86 -13.40
C ASP A 240 -0.99 -14.12 -12.98
N GLN A 241 -0.85 -13.11 -12.13
CA GLN A 241 -2.00 -12.40 -11.57
C GLN A 241 -2.67 -11.53 -12.63
N LEU A 242 -4.01 -11.64 -12.74
CA LEU A 242 -4.82 -10.73 -13.54
C LEU A 242 -4.93 -9.35 -12.88
N LEU A 243 -4.61 -8.30 -13.63
CA LEU A 243 -4.59 -6.89 -13.18
C LEU A 243 -5.73 -6.06 -13.80
N GLY A 244 -6.67 -6.73 -14.45
CA GLY A 244 -7.85 -6.15 -15.07
C GLY A 244 -7.81 -6.22 -16.59
N TYR A 245 -8.90 -5.77 -17.19
CA TYR A 245 -9.00 -5.60 -18.64
C TYR A 245 -9.02 -4.12 -18.97
N TRP A 246 -8.11 -3.70 -19.83
CA TRP A 246 -7.81 -2.30 -20.10
C TRP A 246 -8.07 -1.93 -21.56
N ASN A 247 -8.46 -0.69 -21.82
CA ASN A 247 -8.44 -0.08 -23.15
C ASN A 247 -8.19 1.43 -23.00
N HIS A 248 -8.25 2.17 -24.11
CA HIS A 248 -8.06 3.62 -24.15
C HIS A 248 -9.10 4.44 -23.35
N ASP A 249 -10.17 3.82 -22.85
CA ASP A 249 -11.20 4.46 -22.04
C ASP A 249 -11.08 4.16 -20.54
N GLY A 250 -10.46 3.06 -20.14
CA GLY A 250 -10.30 2.73 -18.73
C GLY A 250 -9.97 1.27 -18.47
N VAL A 251 -10.33 0.84 -17.26
CA VAL A 251 -10.18 -0.53 -16.76
C VAL A 251 -11.51 -1.06 -16.24
N VAL A 252 -11.75 -2.34 -16.48
CA VAL A 252 -12.91 -3.06 -15.93
C VAL A 252 -12.47 -4.29 -15.13
N ARG A 253 -13.26 -4.58 -14.07
CA ARG A 253 -13.17 -5.86 -13.37
C ARG A 253 -13.97 -6.90 -14.15
N PRO A 254 -13.38 -8.06 -14.49
CA PRO A 254 -14.12 -9.13 -15.14
C PRO A 254 -15.17 -9.74 -14.21
N SER A 255 -16.16 -10.41 -14.80
CA SER A 255 -17.03 -11.31 -14.05
C SER A 255 -16.24 -12.46 -13.41
N ILE A 256 -16.78 -13.12 -12.38
CA ILE A 256 -16.12 -14.28 -11.73
C ILE A 256 -15.78 -15.38 -12.76
N PHE A 257 -16.65 -15.60 -13.75
CA PHE A 257 -16.40 -16.56 -14.82
C PHE A 257 -15.21 -16.16 -15.72
N ALA A 258 -15.15 -14.88 -16.11
CA ALA A 258 -14.03 -14.35 -16.89
C ALA A 258 -12.74 -14.23 -16.08
N TYR A 259 -12.83 -14.10 -14.75
CA TYR A 259 -11.68 -14.22 -13.86
C TYR A 259 -11.11 -15.65 -13.86
N LEU A 260 -11.97 -16.66 -13.80
CA LEU A 260 -11.55 -18.07 -13.81
C LEU A 260 -11.00 -18.52 -15.17
N THR A 261 -11.55 -18.03 -16.27
CA THR A 261 -11.15 -18.42 -17.63
C THR A 261 -10.07 -17.52 -18.24
N SER A 262 -9.90 -16.29 -17.72
CA SER A 262 -8.89 -15.30 -18.11
C SER A 262 -8.69 -15.16 -19.64
N PRO A 263 -9.77 -14.90 -20.42
CA PRO A 263 -9.68 -14.70 -21.87
C PRO A 263 -8.74 -13.54 -22.25
N GLU A 264 -8.24 -13.50 -23.49
CA GLU A 264 -7.38 -12.39 -23.95
C GLU A 264 -8.11 -11.05 -24.03
N THR A 265 -9.42 -11.08 -24.28
CA THR A 265 -10.27 -9.91 -24.39
C THR A 265 -11.54 -10.05 -23.57
N TYR A 266 -12.08 -8.93 -23.10
CA TYR A 266 -13.33 -8.87 -22.36
C TYR A 266 -14.22 -7.76 -22.93
N GLU A 267 -15.48 -8.11 -23.25
CA GLU A 267 -16.46 -7.14 -23.71
C GLU A 267 -17.28 -6.60 -22.55
N SER A 268 -17.35 -5.28 -22.44
CA SER A 268 -18.17 -4.59 -21.45
C SER A 268 -18.71 -3.29 -22.05
N GLU A 269 -20.01 -3.06 -21.92
CA GLU A 269 -20.69 -1.86 -22.43
C GLU A 269 -20.43 -1.59 -23.93
N GLY A 270 -20.36 -2.66 -24.74
CA GLY A 270 -20.12 -2.56 -26.18
C GLY A 270 -18.67 -2.20 -26.56
N LYS A 271 -17.74 -2.24 -25.60
CA LYS A 271 -16.31 -1.98 -25.82
C LYS A 271 -15.49 -3.22 -25.52
N VAL A 272 -14.43 -3.41 -26.30
CA VAL A 272 -13.43 -4.46 -26.09
C VAL A 272 -12.34 -3.93 -25.17
N TYR A 273 -11.97 -4.73 -24.18
CA TYR A 273 -10.86 -4.49 -23.27
C TYR A 273 -9.87 -5.65 -23.37
N PHE A 274 -8.59 -5.36 -23.17
CA PHE A 274 -7.47 -6.28 -23.33
C PHE A 274 -6.94 -6.72 -21.98
N LYS A 275 -6.66 -8.01 -21.85
CA LYS A 275 -6.13 -8.60 -20.61
C LYS A 275 -4.76 -8.00 -20.27
N VAL A 276 -4.60 -7.58 -19.01
CA VAL A 276 -3.31 -7.16 -18.45
C VAL A 276 -3.01 -8.01 -17.24
N THR A 277 -1.80 -8.55 -17.18
CA THR A 277 -1.33 -9.44 -16.11
C THR A 277 0.05 -9.04 -15.63
N ASN A 278 0.55 -9.66 -14.55
CA ASN A 278 1.92 -9.47 -14.10
C ASN A 278 2.92 -9.79 -15.22
N ASP A 279 2.71 -10.85 -15.99
CA ASP A 279 3.57 -11.22 -17.11
C ASP A 279 3.58 -10.19 -18.24
N SER A 280 2.53 -9.38 -18.37
CA SER A 280 2.55 -8.24 -19.30
C SER A 280 3.69 -7.27 -18.93
N TYR A 281 3.84 -6.95 -17.64
CA TYR A 281 4.92 -6.09 -17.12
C TYR A 281 6.28 -6.79 -17.12
N ASN A 282 6.34 -8.06 -16.71
CA ASN A 282 7.60 -8.83 -16.74
C ASN A 282 8.14 -8.98 -18.17
N ASN A 283 7.26 -9.13 -19.17
CA ASN A 283 7.63 -9.15 -20.59
C ASN A 283 8.16 -7.80 -21.08
N TYR A 284 7.57 -6.68 -20.63
CA TYR A 284 8.12 -5.35 -20.92
C TYR A 284 9.54 -5.22 -20.34
N ARG A 285 9.72 -5.68 -19.09
CA ARG A 285 11.01 -5.62 -18.41
C ARG A 285 12.08 -6.43 -19.10
N SER A 286 11.78 -7.67 -19.46
CA SER A 286 12.73 -8.55 -20.14
C SER A 286 13.11 -8.05 -21.53
N LYS A 287 12.17 -7.46 -22.27
CA LYS A 287 12.39 -6.98 -23.64
C LYS A 287 13.11 -5.64 -23.70
N LEU A 288 12.74 -4.69 -22.83
CA LEU A 288 13.22 -3.31 -22.92
C LEU A 288 14.32 -2.97 -21.90
N GLY A 289 14.59 -3.84 -20.94
CA GLY A 289 15.58 -3.57 -19.89
C GLY A 289 15.19 -2.37 -19.01
N LYS A 290 13.88 -2.15 -18.82
CA LYS A 290 13.28 -1.10 -17.99
C LYS A 290 12.16 -1.71 -17.14
N GLY A 291 11.60 -0.99 -16.18
CA GLY A 291 10.58 -1.57 -15.29
C GLY A 291 11.19 -1.98 -13.96
N GLY A 292 11.16 -1.10 -12.99
CA GLY A 292 11.75 -1.32 -11.67
C GLY A 292 10.70 -1.33 -10.58
N ASP A 293 10.64 -2.43 -9.80
CA ASP A 293 9.76 -2.51 -8.63
C ASP A 293 10.12 -1.42 -7.60
N LEU A 294 9.13 -0.97 -6.81
CA LEU A 294 9.29 0.15 -5.90
C LEU A 294 8.88 -0.21 -4.47
N PHE A 295 9.60 0.32 -3.50
CA PHE A 295 9.13 0.41 -2.12
C PHE A 295 8.36 1.72 -1.97
N VAL A 296 7.13 1.63 -1.47
CA VAL A 296 6.20 2.74 -1.41
C VAL A 296 6.03 3.19 0.03
N TYR A 297 6.21 4.49 0.26
CA TYR A 297 5.99 5.13 1.54
C TYR A 297 5.20 6.42 1.33
N SER A 298 4.30 6.70 2.27
CA SER A 298 3.69 8.03 2.32
C SER A 298 4.48 8.98 3.22
N THR A 299 4.15 10.27 3.14
CA THR A 299 4.41 11.23 4.21
C THR A 299 3.73 10.76 5.52
N VAL A 300 4.19 11.32 6.64
CA VAL A 300 3.66 10.95 7.97
C VAL A 300 2.55 11.92 8.36
N LYS A 301 1.33 11.41 8.54
CA LYS A 301 0.26 12.16 9.19
C LYS A 301 0.47 12.14 10.70
N LYS A 302 0.76 13.31 11.27
CA LYS A 302 0.95 13.51 12.71
C LYS A 302 -0.39 13.75 13.39
N ILE A 303 -0.61 13.06 14.51
CA ILE A 303 -1.87 13.06 15.24
C ILE A 303 -1.54 13.31 16.72
N PRO A 304 -1.87 14.49 17.26
CA PRO A 304 -1.75 14.76 18.69
C PRO A 304 -2.66 13.82 19.49
N VAL A 305 -2.14 13.28 20.59
CA VAL A 305 -2.86 12.37 21.49
C VAL A 305 -2.51 12.64 22.94
N SER A 306 -3.20 11.98 23.86
CA SER A 306 -2.95 12.10 25.30
C SER A 306 -3.11 10.74 25.99
N ILE A 307 -2.30 9.77 25.57
CA ILE A 307 -2.38 8.39 26.06
C ILE A 307 -1.38 8.21 27.21
N HIS A 308 -1.87 7.76 28.35
CA HIS A 308 -1.07 7.63 29.56
C HIS A 308 -1.03 6.16 30.02
N HIS A 309 0.17 5.64 30.22
CA HIS A 309 0.38 4.32 30.80
C HIS A 309 1.12 4.45 32.14
N ARG A 310 0.60 3.77 33.15
CA ARG A 310 1.30 3.50 34.40
C ARG A 310 1.74 2.05 34.38
N PHE A 311 3.03 1.76 34.47
CA PHE A 311 3.54 0.40 34.39
C PHE A 311 3.68 -0.23 35.78
N THR A 312 3.08 -1.41 35.91
CA THR A 312 3.13 -2.26 37.10
C THR A 312 4.18 -3.35 36.92
N SER A 313 4.59 -4.01 38.00
CA SER A 313 5.47 -5.18 37.91
C SER A 313 4.87 -6.31 37.03
N ALA A 314 3.54 -6.41 36.94
CA ALA A 314 2.88 -7.36 36.05
C ALA A 314 3.07 -7.01 34.56
N ASP A 315 3.08 -5.71 34.21
CA ASP A 315 3.36 -5.28 32.84
C ASP A 315 4.80 -5.65 32.43
N PHE A 316 5.78 -5.37 33.29
CA PHE A 316 7.18 -5.73 33.02
C PHE A 316 7.38 -7.24 32.94
N ALA A 317 6.77 -8.02 33.86
CA ALA A 317 6.86 -9.48 33.84
C ALA A 317 6.28 -10.07 32.55
N GLU A 318 5.12 -9.57 32.10
CA GLU A 318 4.53 -9.98 30.83
C GLU A 318 5.42 -9.61 29.64
N PHE A 319 5.96 -8.39 29.62
CA PHE A 319 6.87 -7.94 28.58
C PHE A 319 8.12 -8.83 28.48
N SER A 320 8.78 -9.14 29.59
CA SER A 320 9.93 -10.04 29.64
C SER A 320 9.58 -11.43 29.06
N GLN A 321 8.44 -11.99 29.48
CA GLN A 321 8.00 -13.31 29.03
C GLN A 321 7.70 -13.35 27.52
N ARG A 322 7.06 -12.31 26.98
CA ARG A 322 6.59 -12.29 25.59
C ARG A 322 7.66 -11.82 24.62
N SER A 323 8.54 -10.91 25.01
CA SER A 323 9.63 -10.43 24.17
C SER A 323 10.73 -11.47 23.99
N ALA A 324 10.99 -12.32 24.99
CA ALA A 324 11.92 -13.45 24.88
C ALA A 324 11.48 -14.50 23.83
N LYS A 325 10.16 -14.66 23.62
CA LYS A 325 9.59 -15.55 22.60
C LYS A 325 9.55 -14.95 21.19
N ALA A 326 9.77 -13.64 21.08
CA ALA A 326 9.72 -12.90 19.81
C ALA A 326 11.10 -12.71 19.17
N MET A 327 12.19 -13.15 19.83
CA MET A 327 13.49 -13.28 19.18
C MET A 327 13.44 -14.50 18.23
N PRO A 328 13.71 -14.31 16.92
CA PRO A 328 13.74 -15.40 15.95
C PRO A 328 14.81 -16.45 16.27
#